data_AF-A0A6J8DBS1-F1
#
_entry.id   AF-A0A6J8DBS1-F1
#
_cell.length_a   1.000
_cell.length_b   1.000
_cell.length_c   1.000
_cell.angle_alpha   90.00
_cell.angle_beta   90.00
_cell.angle_gamma   90.00
#
_symmetry.space_group_name_H-M   'P 1'
#
loop_
_entity.id
_entity.type
_entity.pdbx_description
1 polymer ?
#
loop_
_entity_poly.entity_id
_entity_poly.type
_entity_poly.pdbx_seq_one_letter_code
_entity_poly.pdbx_strand_id
1 'polypeptide(L)'
;MQQWTGDSKNQIIFCGPSNRSVDLVARLVIDKLGSKAPPIVIMYGSAIEQLTYPIPGRASVSRRNIRDAKADTYLVENGVVLHNIIRQDGKPYAARLKELDKQISDDVSMIEEMDKSTRGPLKTTIEDIKEYKDIQSKATKEELPKYDVIFCTTSLVANPKVLKATKDRVYQLIIDESGMCSEPSTIVPIIATSAKQIVLIGDHKQLRPIITCKEAARLGLGTSLFERYSRNHLYKTMLKEQYRMHPKICEFPSKHFYDGELRTHPGVGTSPKLQMWPHTIDGHCPHVFCHIEGDEQTLTVKTEAGNEQSKFNDAEVKQVVINLFPNNHYL
;
A
#
# COMPACT_ATOMS: atom_id res chain seq x y z
N MET A 1 16.63 -34.32 4.91
CA MET A 1 16.74 -33.67 3.59
C MET A 1 15.51 -34.09 2.79
N GLN A 2 14.46 -33.26 2.74
CA GLN A 2 13.27 -33.57 1.95
C GLN A 2 13.62 -33.44 0.47
N GLN A 3 13.47 -34.53 -0.28
CA GLN A 3 13.61 -34.54 -1.74
C GLN A 3 12.57 -33.59 -2.35
N TRP A 4 13.06 -32.62 -3.11
CA TRP A 4 12.25 -31.64 -3.82
C TRP A 4 11.68 -32.29 -5.09
N THR A 5 10.38 -32.61 -5.06
CA THR A 5 9.63 -33.01 -6.25
C THR A 5 9.29 -31.74 -7.02
N GLY A 6 9.95 -31.51 -8.16
CA GLY A 6 9.88 -30.29 -8.97
C GLY A 6 8.53 -29.96 -9.64
N ASP A 7 7.40 -30.32 -9.02
CA ASP A 7 6.04 -30.15 -9.57
C ASP A 7 5.28 -28.92 -9.03
N SER A 8 5.81 -28.20 -8.03
CA SER A 8 5.18 -26.97 -7.53
C SER A 8 5.80 -25.72 -8.16
N LYS A 9 4.98 -24.94 -8.89
CA LYS A 9 5.33 -23.61 -9.41
C LYS A 9 5.92 -22.76 -8.28
N ASN A 10 7.16 -22.28 -8.43
CA ASN A 10 7.79 -21.37 -7.48
C ASN A 10 7.09 -20.00 -7.57
N GLN A 11 6.57 -19.51 -6.46
CA GLN A 11 5.86 -18.23 -6.39
C GLN A 11 6.70 -17.16 -5.69
N ILE A 12 6.48 -15.91 -6.08
CA ILE A 12 7.01 -14.71 -5.44
C ILE A 12 5.87 -14.04 -4.69
N ILE A 13 6.08 -13.71 -3.42
CA ILE A 13 5.18 -12.80 -2.68
C ILE A 13 5.87 -11.45 -2.60
N PHE A 14 5.22 -10.42 -3.14
CA PHE A 14 5.62 -9.03 -2.99
C PHE A 14 4.70 -8.35 -1.99
N CYS A 15 5.28 -7.72 -0.97
CA CYS A 15 4.51 -6.95 -0.01
C CYS A 15 5.11 -5.61 0.37
N GLY A 16 4.24 -4.70 0.81
CA GLY A 16 4.61 -3.39 1.34
C GLY A 16 3.78 -3.01 2.57
N PRO A 17 4.07 -1.86 3.21
CA PRO A 17 3.37 -1.39 4.41
C PRO A 17 1.94 -0.93 4.14
N SER A 18 1.61 -0.57 2.88
CA SER A 18 0.29 -0.05 2.50
C SER A 18 -0.20 -0.61 1.16
N ASN A 19 -1.50 -0.52 0.89
CA ASN A 19 -2.04 -0.90 -0.42
C ASN A 19 -1.43 -0.03 -1.53
N ARG A 20 -1.36 1.30 -1.34
CA ARG A 20 -0.77 2.21 -2.34
C ARG A 20 0.66 1.83 -2.76
N SER A 21 1.52 1.47 -1.81
CA SER A 21 2.88 1.03 -2.12
C SER A 21 2.90 -0.24 -2.98
N VAL A 22 1.98 -1.17 -2.70
CA VAL A 22 1.86 -2.43 -3.43
C VAL A 22 1.24 -2.21 -4.82
N ASP A 23 0.19 -1.38 -4.90
CA ASP A 23 -0.52 -1.04 -6.13
C ASP A 23 0.42 -0.38 -7.14
N LEU A 24 1.25 0.56 -6.69
CA LEU A 24 2.23 1.24 -7.54
C LEU A 24 3.14 0.26 -8.27
N VAL A 25 3.68 -0.73 -7.56
CA VAL A 25 4.60 -1.71 -8.15
C VAL A 25 3.85 -2.67 -9.06
N ALA A 26 2.66 -3.13 -8.67
CA ALA A 26 1.82 -3.96 -9.53
C ALA A 26 1.51 -3.26 -10.87
N ARG A 27 1.18 -1.95 -10.83
CA ARG A 27 0.95 -1.12 -12.03
C ARG A 27 2.20 -1.04 -12.89
N LEU A 28 3.36 -0.74 -12.29
CA LEU A 28 4.63 -0.68 -13.03
C LEU A 28 4.98 -2.01 -13.69
N VAL A 29 4.70 -3.14 -13.05
CA VAL A 29 4.91 -4.47 -13.63
C VAL A 29 4.05 -4.67 -14.88
N ILE A 30 2.75 -4.32 -14.80
CA ILE A 30 1.84 -4.37 -15.96
C ILE A 30 2.33 -3.43 -17.07
N ASP A 31 2.60 -2.18 -16.75
CA ASP A 31 2.92 -1.13 -17.73
C ASP A 31 4.27 -1.36 -18.42
N LYS A 32 5.28 -1.81 -17.67
CA LYS A 32 6.64 -1.97 -18.19
C LYS A 32 6.88 -3.31 -18.87
N LEU A 33 6.24 -4.38 -18.39
CA LEU A 33 6.44 -5.71 -18.95
C LEU A 33 5.38 -6.08 -19.98
N GLY A 34 4.18 -5.50 -19.90
CA GLY A 34 3.08 -5.76 -20.84
C GLY A 34 2.82 -7.26 -21.00
N SER A 35 2.87 -7.76 -22.23
CA SER A 35 2.69 -9.19 -22.54
C SER A 35 3.79 -10.11 -21.99
N LYS A 36 4.93 -9.56 -21.56
CA LYS A 36 6.01 -10.30 -20.89
C LYS A 36 5.84 -10.35 -19.37
N ALA A 37 4.82 -9.68 -18.82
CA ALA A 37 4.55 -9.73 -17.39
C ALA A 37 4.24 -11.17 -16.97
N PRO A 38 4.80 -11.65 -15.85
CA PRO A 38 4.38 -12.93 -15.30
C PRO A 38 2.89 -12.85 -14.89
N PRO A 39 2.16 -13.97 -14.84
CA PRO A 39 0.87 -14.05 -14.18
C PRO A 39 0.91 -13.45 -12.77
N ILE A 40 0.25 -12.29 -12.58
CA ILE A 40 0.19 -11.60 -11.29
C ILE A 40 -1.22 -11.56 -10.72
N VAL A 41 -1.32 -11.52 -9.39
CA VAL A 41 -2.58 -11.32 -8.67
C VAL A 41 -2.34 -10.41 -7.47
N ILE A 42 -3.30 -9.52 -7.19
CA ILE A 42 -3.28 -8.66 -6.02
C ILE A 42 -4.38 -9.05 -5.03
N MET A 43 -4.01 -9.05 -3.76
CA MET A 43 -4.89 -9.33 -2.64
C MET A 43 -4.98 -8.12 -1.73
N TYR A 44 -6.20 -7.65 -1.53
CA TYR A 44 -6.51 -6.61 -0.56
C TYR A 44 -7.03 -7.20 0.74
N GLY A 45 -6.85 -6.46 1.84
CA GLY A 45 -7.40 -6.83 3.14
C GLY A 45 -8.93 -6.72 3.18
N SER A 46 -9.54 -7.34 4.19
CA SER A 46 -11.01 -7.40 4.33
C SER A 46 -11.69 -6.03 4.38
N ALA A 47 -10.98 -5.00 4.84
CA ALA A 47 -11.51 -3.63 4.87
C ALA A 47 -11.86 -3.12 3.45
N ILE A 48 -11.01 -3.41 2.46
CA ILE A 48 -11.25 -3.03 1.06
C ILE A 48 -12.30 -3.93 0.44
N GLU A 49 -12.18 -5.24 0.66
CA GLU A 49 -13.14 -6.22 0.14
C GLU A 49 -14.57 -5.90 0.59
N GLN A 50 -14.76 -5.45 1.84
CA GLN A 50 -16.06 -5.10 2.40
C GLN A 50 -16.69 -3.82 1.85
N LEU A 51 -15.92 -2.95 1.16
CA LEU A 51 -16.52 -1.83 0.43
C LEU A 51 -17.25 -2.30 -0.83
N THR A 52 -16.85 -3.43 -1.40
CA THR A 52 -17.48 -4.02 -2.59
C THR A 52 -18.44 -5.15 -2.22
N TYR A 53 -18.11 -5.93 -1.18
CA TYR A 53 -18.88 -7.08 -0.71
C TYR A 53 -19.07 -7.00 0.81
N PRO A 54 -20.05 -6.20 1.29
CA PRO A 54 -20.22 -5.92 2.72
C PRO A 54 -20.64 -7.17 3.50
N ILE A 55 -20.43 -7.18 4.82
CA ILE A 55 -20.86 -8.28 5.72
C ILE A 55 -21.59 -7.68 6.94
N PRO A 56 -22.85 -8.07 7.21
CA PRO A 56 -23.65 -7.61 8.34
C PRO A 56 -22.91 -7.72 9.67
N GLY A 57 -23.06 -6.70 10.53
CA GLY A 57 -22.53 -6.70 11.89
C GLY A 57 -21.00 -6.58 12.00
N ARG A 58 -20.25 -6.60 10.89
CA ARG A 58 -18.89 -6.07 10.88
C ARG A 58 -18.98 -4.57 10.63
N ALA A 59 -18.29 -3.80 11.46
CA ALA A 59 -18.21 -2.36 11.27
C ALA A 59 -17.74 -2.09 9.83
N SER A 60 -18.63 -1.50 9.03
CA SER A 60 -18.26 -0.82 7.79
C SER A 60 -17.09 0.08 8.14
N VAL A 61 -16.02 0.03 7.34
CA VAL A 61 -14.88 0.92 7.50
C VAL A 61 -15.47 2.32 7.69
N SER A 62 -15.25 2.94 8.84
CA SER A 62 -15.83 4.26 9.09
C SER A 62 -15.57 5.13 7.87
N ARG A 63 -16.54 5.95 7.45
CA ARG A 63 -16.44 6.84 6.25
C ARG A 63 -15.13 7.66 6.19
N ARG A 64 -14.37 7.73 7.29
CA ARG A 64 -13.01 8.28 7.47
C ARG A 64 -11.95 7.84 6.44
N ASN A 65 -12.01 6.63 5.86
CA ASN A 65 -10.88 6.08 5.07
C ASN A 65 -11.19 5.80 3.60
N ILE A 66 -12.31 6.28 3.05
CA ILE A 66 -12.83 5.83 1.74
C ILE A 66 -11.83 6.03 0.58
N ARG A 67 -10.97 7.07 0.61
CA ARG A 67 -9.97 7.30 -0.45
C ARG A 67 -8.80 6.32 -0.44
N ASP A 68 -8.39 5.83 0.74
CA ASP A 68 -7.30 4.85 0.90
C ASP A 68 -7.81 3.41 1.08
N ALA A 69 -9.12 3.24 1.15
CA ALA A 69 -9.77 1.96 1.42
C ALA A 69 -10.38 1.32 0.17
N LYS A 70 -10.26 1.91 -1.02
CA LYS A 70 -10.73 1.29 -2.27
C LYS A 70 -9.58 0.59 -2.99
N ALA A 71 -9.92 -0.48 -3.70
CA ALA A 71 -9.00 -1.12 -4.64
C ALA A 71 -8.65 -0.13 -5.76
N ASP A 72 -7.44 -0.22 -6.29
CA ASP A 72 -7.01 0.61 -7.42
C ASP A 72 -7.81 0.23 -8.68
N THR A 73 -8.50 1.21 -9.27
CA THR A 73 -9.39 0.99 -10.43
C THR A 73 -8.66 0.40 -11.62
N TYR A 74 -7.42 0.84 -11.90
CA TYR A 74 -6.63 0.33 -13.02
C TYR A 74 -6.30 -1.15 -12.82
N LEU A 75 -5.98 -1.57 -11.59
CA LEU A 75 -5.74 -2.99 -11.28
C LEU A 75 -7.02 -3.83 -11.36
N VAL A 76 -8.17 -3.27 -10.98
CA VAL A 76 -9.48 -3.92 -11.15
C VAL A 76 -9.79 -4.12 -12.64
N GLU A 77 -9.62 -3.09 -13.47
CA GLU A 77 -9.87 -3.13 -14.92
C GLU A 77 -8.92 -4.10 -15.64
N ASN A 78 -7.67 -4.22 -15.19
CA ASN A 78 -6.72 -5.22 -15.69
C ASN A 78 -6.99 -6.64 -15.16
N GLY A 79 -8.03 -6.83 -14.33
CA GLY A 79 -8.49 -8.16 -13.92
C GLY A 79 -7.51 -8.91 -13.01
N VAL A 80 -6.62 -8.21 -12.29
CA VAL A 80 -5.61 -8.84 -11.42
C VAL A 80 -6.04 -8.92 -9.95
N VAL A 81 -7.20 -8.37 -9.58
CA VAL A 81 -7.67 -8.31 -8.18
C VAL A 81 -8.38 -9.60 -7.78
N LEU A 82 -7.84 -10.32 -6.79
CA LEU A 82 -8.31 -11.67 -6.43
C LEU A 82 -9.79 -11.73 -6.10
N HIS A 83 -10.31 -10.77 -5.32
CA HIS A 83 -11.71 -10.81 -4.90
C HIS A 83 -12.67 -10.61 -6.07
N ASN A 84 -12.27 -9.92 -7.15
CA ASN A 84 -13.02 -9.87 -8.39
C ASN A 84 -12.85 -11.19 -9.18
N ILE A 85 -11.61 -11.69 -9.29
CA ILE A 85 -11.29 -12.90 -10.06
C ILE A 85 -12.11 -14.10 -9.60
N ILE A 86 -12.19 -14.38 -8.28
CA ILE A 86 -12.93 -15.55 -7.78
C ILE A 86 -14.45 -15.49 -8.03
N ARG A 87 -14.95 -14.32 -8.45
CA ARG A 87 -16.35 -14.06 -8.80
C ARG A 87 -16.56 -13.91 -10.31
N GLN A 88 -15.53 -14.08 -11.14
CA GLN A 88 -15.70 -14.06 -12.59
C GLN A 88 -16.49 -15.28 -13.07
N ASP A 89 -17.23 -15.11 -14.17
CA ASP A 89 -17.96 -16.22 -14.79
C ASP A 89 -17.01 -17.33 -15.22
N GLY A 90 -17.44 -18.58 -15.05
CA GLY A 90 -16.63 -19.78 -15.31
C GLY A 90 -15.74 -20.23 -14.15
N LYS A 91 -15.63 -19.46 -13.04
CA LYS A 91 -14.96 -19.96 -11.83
C LYS A 91 -15.87 -20.91 -11.03
N PRO A 92 -15.33 -21.99 -10.42
CA PRO A 92 -16.17 -23.03 -9.80
C PRO A 92 -17.07 -22.54 -8.67
N TYR A 93 -16.65 -21.50 -7.96
CA TYR A 93 -17.36 -20.96 -6.80
C TYR A 93 -18.10 -19.65 -7.07
N ALA A 94 -18.00 -19.10 -8.29
CA ALA A 94 -18.49 -17.75 -8.57
C ALA A 94 -20.01 -17.62 -8.42
N ALA A 95 -20.80 -18.57 -8.93
CA ALA A 95 -22.26 -18.50 -8.90
C ALA A 95 -22.79 -18.41 -7.45
N ARG A 96 -22.30 -19.29 -6.56
CA ARG A 96 -22.69 -19.30 -5.15
C ARG A 96 -22.16 -18.08 -4.39
N LEU A 97 -20.95 -17.61 -4.70
CA LEU A 97 -20.44 -16.34 -4.13
C LEU A 97 -21.33 -15.16 -4.49
N LYS A 98 -21.71 -15.01 -5.77
CA LYS A 98 -22.59 -13.92 -6.23
C LYS A 98 -23.98 -13.97 -5.60
N GLU A 99 -24.54 -15.18 -5.42
CA GLU A 99 -25.82 -15.38 -4.74
C GLU A 99 -25.76 -14.89 -3.28
N LEU A 100 -24.74 -15.33 -2.54
CA LEU A 100 -24.52 -14.90 -1.16
C LEU A 100 -24.20 -13.40 -1.08
N ASP A 101 -23.37 -12.86 -1.99
CA ASP A 101 -23.06 -11.43 -2.05
C ASP A 101 -24.35 -10.60 -2.20
N LYS A 102 -25.28 -11.03 -3.06
CA LYS A 102 -26.56 -10.34 -3.26
C LYS A 102 -27.43 -10.40 -2.00
N GLN A 103 -27.61 -11.58 -1.42
CA GLN A 103 -28.39 -11.75 -0.20
C GLN A 103 -27.84 -10.90 0.96
N ILE A 104 -26.53 -10.91 1.12
CA ILE A 104 -25.84 -10.16 2.16
C ILE A 104 -25.95 -8.65 1.91
N SER A 105 -25.80 -8.20 0.67
CA SER A 105 -25.94 -6.79 0.30
C SER A 105 -27.35 -6.28 0.56
N ASP A 106 -28.39 -7.05 0.21
CA ASP A 106 -29.78 -6.68 0.46
C ASP A 106 -30.04 -6.47 1.96
N ASP A 107 -29.53 -7.36 2.81
CA ASP A 107 -29.65 -7.24 4.28
C ASP A 107 -28.89 -6.02 4.84
N VAL A 108 -27.71 -5.69 4.30
CA VAL A 108 -26.94 -4.51 4.71
C VAL A 108 -27.70 -3.23 4.36
N SER A 109 -28.25 -3.12 3.14
CA SER A 109 -29.07 -1.98 2.74
C SER A 109 -30.30 -1.84 3.63
N MET A 110 -30.97 -2.94 3.97
CA MET A 110 -32.11 -2.92 4.91
C MET A 110 -31.71 -2.42 6.31
N ILE A 111 -30.51 -2.75 6.80
CA ILE A 111 -29.98 -2.25 8.08
C ILE A 111 -29.68 -0.75 8.03
N GLU A 112 -29.19 -0.24 6.90
CA GLU A 112 -28.81 1.17 6.74
C GLU A 112 -30.03 2.08 6.52
N GLU A 113 -31.09 1.59 5.88
CA GLU A 113 -32.29 2.37 5.51
C GLU A 113 -33.42 2.32 6.55
N MET A 114 -33.54 1.26 7.35
CA MET A 114 -34.67 1.06 8.26
C MET A 114 -34.32 1.31 9.73
N ASP A 115 -35.26 1.90 10.48
CA ASP A 115 -35.15 1.99 11.93
C ASP A 115 -35.14 0.59 12.57
N LYS A 116 -34.42 0.42 13.68
CA LYS A 116 -34.28 -0.85 14.39
C LYS A 116 -35.63 -1.44 14.82
N SER A 117 -36.65 -0.60 14.98
CA SER A 117 -38.00 -0.96 15.40
C SER A 117 -38.87 -1.55 14.27
N THR A 118 -38.57 -1.26 13.01
CA THR A 118 -39.38 -1.66 11.83
C THR A 118 -38.70 -2.70 10.96
N ARG A 119 -37.41 -2.97 11.16
CA ARG A 119 -36.69 -4.00 10.39
C ARG A 119 -37.17 -5.42 10.72
N GLY A 120 -37.49 -6.19 9.68
CA GLY A 120 -37.73 -7.63 9.79
C GLY A 120 -36.45 -8.42 10.15
N PRO A 121 -36.55 -9.74 10.37
CA PRO A 121 -35.37 -10.58 10.55
C PRO A 121 -34.48 -10.55 9.31
N LEU A 122 -33.16 -10.58 9.49
CA LEU A 122 -32.20 -10.68 8.40
C LEU A 122 -32.39 -12.02 7.68
N LYS A 123 -32.23 -12.03 6.36
CA LYS A 123 -32.27 -13.27 5.58
C LYS A 123 -31.00 -14.09 5.77
N THR A 124 -29.86 -13.40 5.93
CA THR A 124 -28.54 -13.98 6.12
C THR A 124 -28.40 -14.55 7.52
N THR A 125 -28.15 -15.85 7.59
CA THR A 125 -27.88 -16.58 8.82
C THR A 125 -26.39 -16.58 9.18
N ILE A 126 -26.05 -17.03 10.39
CA ILE A 126 -24.65 -17.21 10.80
C ILE A 126 -24.00 -18.33 9.97
N GLU A 127 -24.78 -19.36 9.64
CA GLU A 127 -24.41 -20.48 8.78
C GLU A 127 -24.07 -19.99 7.37
N ASP A 128 -24.85 -19.08 6.78
CA ASP A 128 -24.57 -18.48 5.47
C ASP A 128 -23.24 -17.70 5.49
N ILE A 129 -22.97 -16.92 6.56
CA ILE A 129 -21.70 -16.18 6.70
C ILE A 129 -20.51 -17.15 6.84
N LYS A 130 -20.72 -18.28 7.51
CA LYS A 130 -19.70 -19.33 7.65
C LYS A 130 -19.45 -20.02 6.32
N GLU A 131 -20.50 -20.38 5.59
CA GLU A 131 -20.44 -20.93 4.24
C GLU A 131 -19.71 -19.96 3.30
N TYR A 132 -20.10 -18.69 3.30
CA TYR A 132 -19.47 -17.64 2.50
C TYR A 132 -17.95 -17.58 2.70
N LYS A 133 -17.50 -17.55 3.97
CA LYS A 133 -16.06 -17.53 4.28
C LYS A 133 -15.34 -18.81 3.85
N ASP A 134 -16.00 -19.95 3.96
CA ASP A 134 -15.45 -21.25 3.52
C ASP A 134 -15.31 -21.31 2.00
N ILE A 135 -16.34 -20.88 1.26
CA ILE A 135 -16.32 -20.79 -0.20
C ILE A 135 -15.22 -19.82 -0.65
N GLN A 136 -15.09 -18.65 -0.04
CA GLN A 136 -13.98 -17.73 -0.34
C GLN A 136 -12.61 -18.38 -0.10
N SER A 137 -12.46 -19.17 0.98
CA SER A 137 -11.22 -19.88 1.26
C SER A 137 -10.94 -20.96 0.22
N LYS A 138 -11.95 -21.70 -0.22
CA LYS A 138 -11.85 -22.72 -1.28
C LYS A 138 -11.48 -22.09 -2.63
N ALA A 139 -12.19 -21.04 -3.02
CA ALA A 139 -11.91 -20.28 -4.24
C ALA A 139 -10.50 -19.69 -4.25
N THR A 140 -10.06 -19.09 -3.13
CA THR A 140 -8.67 -18.59 -3.00
C THR A 140 -7.65 -19.72 -3.15
N LYS A 141 -7.91 -20.88 -2.52
CA LYS A 141 -7.01 -22.05 -2.59
C LYS A 141 -6.91 -22.61 -4.00
N GLU A 142 -7.98 -22.55 -4.79
CA GLU A 142 -7.97 -23.00 -6.18
C GLU A 142 -7.29 -21.98 -7.11
N GLU A 143 -7.52 -20.70 -6.88
CA GLU A 143 -7.14 -19.64 -7.82
C GLU A 143 -5.71 -19.17 -7.64
N LEU A 144 -5.26 -18.95 -6.40
CA LEU A 144 -3.97 -18.35 -6.10
C LEU A 144 -2.74 -19.14 -6.62
N PRO A 145 -2.73 -20.49 -6.66
CA PRO A 145 -1.63 -21.26 -7.23
C PRO A 145 -1.37 -21.04 -8.73
N LYS A 146 -2.32 -20.42 -9.46
CA LYS A 146 -2.20 -20.18 -10.91
C LYS A 146 -1.22 -19.04 -11.22
N TYR A 147 -0.97 -18.16 -10.25
CA TYR A 147 -0.17 -16.94 -10.40
C TYR A 147 1.28 -17.14 -9.96
N ASP A 148 2.20 -16.44 -10.62
CA ASP A 148 3.63 -16.43 -10.30
C ASP A 148 3.98 -15.40 -9.23
N VAL A 149 3.31 -14.24 -9.27
CA VAL A 149 3.57 -13.14 -8.34
C VAL A 149 2.29 -12.74 -7.61
N ILE A 150 2.35 -12.72 -6.29
CA ILE A 150 1.25 -12.34 -5.41
C ILE A 150 1.59 -11.03 -4.71
N PHE A 151 0.78 -10.01 -4.97
CA PHE A 151 0.89 -8.68 -4.37
C PHE A 151 -0.05 -8.56 -3.18
N CYS A 152 0.43 -8.14 -2.02
CA CYS A 152 -0.41 -7.89 -0.84
C CYS A 152 0.29 -7.01 0.20
N THR A 153 -0.44 -6.48 1.19
CA THR A 153 0.22 -5.80 2.31
C THR A 153 0.93 -6.78 3.24
N THR A 154 1.95 -6.30 3.93
CA THR A 154 2.75 -7.09 4.87
C THR A 154 1.88 -7.81 5.92
N SER A 155 0.82 -7.15 6.40
CA SER A 155 -0.16 -7.72 7.34
C SER A 155 -1.03 -8.83 6.75
N LEU A 156 -1.24 -8.85 5.43
CA LEU A 156 -2.13 -9.80 4.77
C LEU A 156 -1.45 -11.14 4.47
N VAL A 157 -0.12 -11.14 4.32
CA VAL A 157 0.66 -12.34 3.98
C VAL A 157 0.37 -13.50 4.95
N ALA A 158 0.27 -13.21 6.25
CA ALA A 158 0.01 -14.21 7.28
C ALA A 158 -1.46 -14.67 7.37
N ASN A 159 -2.33 -14.23 6.45
CA ASN A 159 -3.71 -14.67 6.40
C ASN A 159 -3.77 -16.19 6.12
N PRO A 160 -4.52 -16.98 6.93
CA PRO A 160 -4.62 -18.42 6.73
C PRO A 160 -5.06 -18.85 5.32
N LYS A 161 -5.87 -18.04 4.62
CA LYS A 161 -6.28 -18.31 3.23
C LYS A 161 -5.07 -18.27 2.29
N VAL A 162 -4.19 -17.28 2.45
CA VAL A 162 -2.96 -17.11 1.66
C VAL A 162 -2.00 -18.25 1.95
N LEU A 163 -1.73 -18.52 3.24
CA LEU A 163 -0.76 -19.54 3.64
C LEU A 163 -1.18 -20.95 3.18
N LYS A 164 -2.47 -21.29 3.26
CA LYS A 164 -2.98 -22.58 2.76
C LYS A 164 -2.87 -22.71 1.25
N ALA A 165 -3.06 -21.61 0.51
CA ALA A 165 -3.03 -21.59 -0.94
C ALA A 165 -1.60 -21.59 -1.51
N THR A 166 -0.65 -20.97 -0.79
CA THR A 166 0.76 -20.83 -1.19
C THR A 166 1.69 -21.81 -0.48
N LYS A 167 1.13 -22.78 0.27
CA LYS A 167 1.90 -23.73 1.07
C LYS A 167 2.98 -24.41 0.22
N ASP A 168 4.22 -24.37 0.70
CA ASP A 168 5.42 -24.97 0.09
C ASP A 168 5.74 -24.45 -1.34
N ARG A 169 5.15 -23.32 -1.74
CA ARG A 169 5.34 -22.69 -3.08
C ARG A 169 6.11 -21.39 -3.06
N VAL A 170 6.17 -20.70 -1.91
CA VAL A 170 6.85 -19.40 -1.80
C VAL A 170 8.36 -19.60 -1.88
N TYR A 171 8.94 -19.23 -3.02
CA TYR A 171 10.39 -19.25 -3.20
C TYR A 171 11.01 -17.96 -2.65
N GLN A 172 10.43 -16.81 -3.02
CA GLN A 172 10.95 -15.50 -2.67
C GLN A 172 9.88 -14.63 -2.02
N LEU A 173 10.25 -13.96 -0.93
CA LEU A 173 9.48 -12.91 -0.28
C LEU A 173 10.20 -11.58 -0.47
N ILE A 174 9.55 -10.63 -1.14
CA ILE A 174 10.04 -9.27 -1.32
C ILE A 174 9.22 -8.35 -0.42
N ILE A 175 9.89 -7.57 0.43
CA ILE A 175 9.26 -6.59 1.32
C ILE A 175 9.77 -5.20 0.94
N ASP A 176 8.94 -4.44 0.25
CA ASP A 176 9.22 -3.06 -0.14
C ASP A 176 8.81 -2.07 0.96
N GLU A 177 9.43 -0.89 0.95
CA GLU A 177 9.33 0.13 2.00
C GLU A 177 9.55 -0.45 3.41
N SER A 178 10.41 -1.46 3.52
CA SER A 178 10.69 -2.19 4.77
C SER A 178 11.30 -1.32 5.87
N GLY A 179 11.85 -0.14 5.50
CA GLY A 179 12.27 0.90 6.45
C GLY A 179 11.11 1.47 7.28
N MET A 180 9.90 1.49 6.72
CA MET A 180 8.66 1.93 7.38
C MET A 180 7.96 0.82 8.17
N CYS A 181 8.35 -0.45 7.96
CA CYS A 181 7.76 -1.59 8.66
C CYS A 181 8.39 -1.76 10.04
N SER A 182 7.57 -1.96 11.08
CA SER A 182 8.10 -2.40 12.37
C SER A 182 8.81 -3.75 12.20
N GLU A 183 9.77 -4.04 13.06
CA GLU A 183 10.47 -5.33 13.02
C GLU A 183 9.50 -6.53 13.12
N PRO A 184 8.51 -6.57 14.05
CA PRO A 184 7.50 -7.62 14.07
C PRO A 184 6.69 -7.71 12.76
N SER A 185 6.30 -6.57 12.17
CA SER A 185 5.58 -6.55 10.90
C SER A 185 6.38 -7.24 9.78
N THR A 186 7.71 -7.12 9.81
CA THR A 186 8.59 -7.73 8.80
C THR A 186 8.86 -9.21 9.08
N ILE A 187 8.96 -9.60 10.36
CA ILE A 187 9.24 -11.00 10.77
C ILE A 187 8.06 -11.93 10.52
N VAL A 188 6.83 -11.47 10.76
CA VAL A 188 5.61 -12.27 10.55
C VAL A 188 5.51 -12.88 9.15
N PRO A 189 5.62 -12.15 8.04
CA PRO A 189 5.55 -12.73 6.70
C PRO A 189 6.75 -13.66 6.42
N ILE A 190 7.95 -13.34 6.93
CA ILE A 190 9.14 -14.19 6.78
C ILE A 190 8.88 -15.59 7.36
N ILE A 191 8.39 -15.65 8.60
CA ILE A 191 8.10 -16.93 9.27
C ILE A 191 6.91 -17.61 8.62
N ALA A 192 5.81 -16.89 8.39
CA ALA A 192 4.56 -17.46 7.93
C ALA A 192 4.69 -18.10 6.54
N THR A 193 5.47 -17.49 5.63
CA THR A 193 5.66 -17.99 4.27
C THR A 193 6.74 -19.07 4.18
N SER A 194 7.67 -19.13 5.13
CA SER A 194 8.85 -20.00 5.05
C SER A 194 9.60 -19.84 3.72
N ALA A 195 9.65 -18.61 3.19
CA ALA A 195 10.30 -18.29 1.92
C ALA A 195 11.78 -18.68 1.94
N LYS A 196 12.28 -19.24 0.83
CA LYS A 196 13.68 -19.66 0.69
C LYS A 196 14.63 -18.47 0.53
N GLN A 197 14.13 -17.37 -0.02
CA GLN A 197 14.85 -16.13 -0.21
C GLN A 197 14.03 -14.95 0.27
N ILE A 198 14.67 -14.01 0.97
CA ILE A 198 14.05 -12.79 1.49
C ILE A 198 14.80 -11.61 0.90
N VAL A 199 14.06 -10.65 0.35
CA VAL A 199 14.60 -9.39 -0.18
C VAL A 199 13.91 -8.25 0.56
N LEU A 200 14.69 -7.45 1.28
CA LEU A 200 14.20 -6.24 1.94
C LEU A 200 14.61 -5.04 1.11
N ILE A 201 13.63 -4.27 0.64
CA ILE A 201 13.81 -3.03 -0.12
C ILE A 201 13.29 -1.89 0.77
N GLY A 202 14.01 -0.78 0.81
CA GLY A 202 13.58 0.37 1.59
C GLY A 202 14.74 1.32 1.89
N ASP A 203 14.44 2.33 2.69
CA ASP A 203 15.40 3.36 3.07
C ASP A 203 15.21 3.80 4.53
N HIS A 204 16.16 3.41 5.37
CA HIS A 204 16.19 3.80 6.79
C HIS A 204 16.45 5.29 7.06
N LYS A 205 16.80 6.09 6.04
CA LYS A 205 16.92 7.55 6.14
C LYS A 205 15.60 8.27 5.88
N GLN A 206 14.59 7.57 5.38
CA GLN A 206 13.24 8.11 5.16
C GLN A 206 12.32 7.86 6.38
N LEU A 207 11.01 7.75 6.14
CA LEU A 207 10.02 7.56 7.20
C LEU A 207 10.27 6.25 7.96
N ARG A 208 10.18 6.34 9.28
CA ARG A 208 10.28 5.21 10.21
C ARG A 208 8.90 4.62 10.53
N PRO A 209 8.83 3.44 11.17
CA PRO A 209 7.57 2.89 11.64
C PRO A 209 6.83 3.85 12.59
N ILE A 210 5.53 4.04 12.36
CA ILE A 210 4.69 4.89 13.20
C ILE A 210 4.33 4.11 14.47
N ILE A 211 4.99 4.44 15.58
CA ILE A 211 4.74 3.84 16.88
C ILE A 211 4.01 4.84 17.79
N THR A 212 2.73 4.58 18.06
CA THR A 212 1.89 5.47 18.89
C THR A 212 2.27 5.41 20.38
N CYS A 213 2.71 4.25 20.85
CA CYS A 213 3.21 4.07 22.22
C CYS A 213 4.64 4.62 22.33
N LYS A 214 4.79 5.80 22.96
CA LYS A 214 6.08 6.47 23.16
C LYS A 214 7.10 5.57 23.87
N GLU A 215 6.67 4.80 24.87
CA GLU A 215 7.55 3.91 25.62
C GLU A 215 8.05 2.75 24.75
N ALA A 216 7.18 2.13 23.95
CA ALA A 216 7.60 1.10 23.01
C ALA A 216 8.57 1.64 21.95
N ALA A 217 8.35 2.87 21.46
CA ALA A 217 9.27 3.54 20.55
C ALA A 217 10.65 3.75 21.20
N ARG A 218 10.68 4.23 22.45
CA ARG A 218 11.90 4.42 23.25
C ARG A 218 12.66 3.12 23.49
N LEU A 219 11.93 2.01 23.68
CA LEU A 219 12.50 0.66 23.85
C LEU A 219 12.92 0.00 22.53
N GLY A 220 12.80 0.69 21.39
CA GLY A 220 13.39 0.26 20.12
C GLY A 220 12.39 -0.22 19.06
N LEU A 221 11.08 -0.21 19.31
CA LEU A 221 10.07 -0.64 18.32
C LEU A 221 10.03 0.27 17.07
N GLY A 222 10.62 1.47 17.16
CA GLY A 222 10.79 2.39 16.04
C GLY A 222 11.98 2.07 15.11
N THR A 223 12.80 1.07 15.43
CA THR A 223 13.86 0.56 14.54
C THR A 223 13.30 -0.60 13.72
N SER A 224 13.35 -0.47 12.39
CA SER A 224 12.91 -1.52 11.48
C SER A 224 13.95 -2.63 11.35
N LEU A 225 13.50 -3.81 10.87
CA LEU A 225 14.41 -4.91 10.54
C LEU A 225 15.42 -4.48 9.47
N PHE A 226 14.98 -3.68 8.50
CA PHE A 226 15.83 -3.12 7.46
C PHE A 226 16.93 -2.23 8.04
N GLU A 227 16.59 -1.29 8.93
CA GLU A 227 17.58 -0.45 9.61
C GLU A 227 18.59 -1.28 10.40
N ARG A 228 18.14 -2.34 11.08
CA ARG A 228 19.01 -3.22 11.86
C ARG A 228 20.05 -3.91 10.98
N TYR A 229 19.66 -4.42 9.81
CA TYR A 229 20.60 -5.03 8.86
C TYR A 229 21.44 -4.01 8.09
N SER A 230 20.89 -2.82 7.79
CA SER A 230 21.60 -1.79 7.02
C SER A 230 22.81 -1.19 7.75
N ARG A 231 22.89 -1.37 9.08
CA ARG A 231 24.07 -1.03 9.89
C ARG A 231 25.30 -1.85 9.49
N ASN A 232 25.12 -3.04 8.93
CA ASN A 232 26.23 -3.83 8.40
C ASN A 232 26.30 -3.68 6.88
N HIS A 233 27.42 -3.12 6.39
CA HIS A 233 27.62 -2.83 4.98
C HIS A 233 27.64 -4.08 4.08
N LEU A 234 27.93 -5.27 4.63
CA LEU A 234 27.92 -6.53 3.87
C LEU A 234 26.51 -6.99 3.47
N TYR A 235 25.48 -6.48 4.15
CA TYR A 235 24.08 -6.88 3.92
C TYR A 235 23.26 -5.81 3.20
N LYS A 236 23.88 -4.72 2.72
CA LYS A 236 23.17 -3.67 1.98
C LYS A 236 23.82 -3.38 0.65
N THR A 237 22.99 -3.05 -0.33
CA THR A 237 23.40 -2.46 -1.60
C THR A 237 22.60 -1.17 -1.78
N MET A 238 23.30 -0.04 -1.90
CA MET A 238 22.66 1.25 -2.18
C MET A 238 22.57 1.47 -3.69
N LEU A 239 21.38 1.80 -4.18
CA LEU A 239 21.20 2.29 -5.55
C LEU A 239 21.64 3.76 -5.59
N LYS A 240 22.72 4.05 -6.31
CA LYS A 240 23.37 5.37 -6.29
C LYS A 240 22.82 6.35 -7.32
N GLU A 241 22.07 5.88 -8.32
CA GLU A 241 21.48 6.74 -9.36
C GLU A 241 20.00 7.00 -9.07
N GLN A 242 19.60 8.28 -9.10
CA GLN A 242 18.21 8.70 -8.94
C GLN A 242 17.68 9.34 -10.24
N TYR A 243 16.39 9.11 -10.51
CA TYR A 243 15.72 9.47 -11.76
C TYR A 243 14.57 10.49 -11.59
N ARG A 244 14.42 11.09 -10.40
CA ARG A 244 13.28 11.94 -10.05
C ARG A 244 13.58 13.43 -10.10
N MET A 245 14.66 13.87 -9.45
CA MET A 245 14.88 15.28 -9.11
C MET A 245 16.08 15.89 -9.85
N HIS A 246 16.01 17.20 -10.11
CA HIS A 246 17.11 17.97 -10.71
C HIS A 246 18.39 17.87 -9.87
N PRO A 247 19.61 17.86 -10.47
CA PRO A 247 20.88 17.75 -9.73
C PRO A 247 21.04 18.71 -8.56
N LYS A 248 20.65 19.98 -8.73
CA LYS A 248 20.72 20.99 -7.66
C LYS A 248 19.79 20.69 -6.47
N ILE A 249 18.65 20.00 -6.69
CA ILE A 249 17.78 19.54 -5.61
C ILE A 249 18.40 18.32 -4.92
N CYS A 250 19.00 17.41 -5.71
CA CYS A 250 19.64 16.19 -5.21
C CYS A 250 20.87 16.45 -4.33
N GLU A 251 21.54 17.60 -4.53
CA GLU A 251 22.79 17.93 -3.85
C GLU A 251 22.67 17.89 -2.32
N PHE A 252 21.65 18.55 -1.75
CA PHE A 252 21.47 18.60 -0.31
C PHE A 252 21.12 17.23 0.30
N PRO A 253 20.10 16.48 -0.17
CA PRO A 253 19.80 15.16 0.37
C PRO A 253 20.97 14.19 0.22
N SER A 254 21.67 14.23 -0.92
CA SER A 254 22.85 13.38 -1.17
C SER A 254 23.93 13.61 -0.11
N LYS A 255 24.34 14.87 0.10
CA LYS A 255 25.38 15.23 1.08
C LYS A 255 24.94 14.95 2.51
N HIS A 256 23.69 15.26 2.86
CA HIS A 256 23.24 15.23 4.25
C HIS A 256 22.83 13.84 4.74
N PHE A 257 22.24 13.01 3.87
CA PHE A 257 21.70 11.70 4.27
C PHE A 257 22.46 10.50 3.69
N TYR A 258 23.19 10.69 2.59
CA TYR A 258 23.76 9.60 1.78
C TYR A 258 25.25 9.80 1.45
N ASP A 259 26.00 10.52 2.29
CA ASP A 259 27.46 10.70 2.19
C ASP A 259 27.94 11.23 0.82
N GLY A 260 27.08 11.93 0.09
CA GLY A 260 27.37 12.43 -1.26
C GLY A 260 27.35 11.35 -2.36
N GLU A 261 26.90 10.13 -2.07
CA GLU A 261 26.92 9.01 -3.02
C GLU A 261 25.77 9.04 -4.04
N LEU A 262 24.66 9.72 -3.74
CA LEU A 262 23.49 9.80 -4.60
C LEU A 262 23.71 10.77 -5.77
N ARG A 263 23.48 10.29 -7.01
CA ARG A 263 23.77 10.98 -8.27
C ARG A 263 22.53 11.03 -9.15
N THR A 264 22.31 12.16 -9.81
CA THR A 264 21.20 12.31 -10.77
C THR A 264 21.56 11.66 -12.10
N HIS A 265 20.68 10.81 -12.61
CA HIS A 265 20.84 10.24 -13.94
C HIS A 265 20.76 11.35 -15.01
N PRO A 266 21.61 11.35 -16.07
CA PRO A 266 21.64 12.39 -17.10
C PRO A 266 20.31 12.59 -17.84
N GLY A 267 19.46 11.56 -17.89
CA GLY A 267 18.14 11.62 -18.52
C GLY A 267 17.05 12.35 -17.73
N VAL A 268 17.33 12.82 -16.50
CA VAL A 268 16.38 13.65 -15.76
C VAL A 268 16.31 15.03 -16.43
N GLY A 269 15.14 15.36 -16.99
CA GLY A 269 14.93 16.59 -17.75
C GLY A 269 15.21 17.86 -16.95
N THR A 270 15.48 18.95 -17.68
CA THR A 270 15.60 20.29 -17.10
C THR A 270 14.25 20.76 -16.58
N SER A 271 14.22 21.29 -15.36
CA SER A 271 12.99 21.86 -14.79
C SER A 271 12.45 23.00 -15.67
N PRO A 272 11.13 23.13 -15.83
CA PRO A 272 10.54 24.27 -16.53
C PRO A 272 10.98 25.59 -15.86
N LYS A 273 11.27 26.59 -16.69
CA LYS A 273 11.67 27.93 -16.23
C LYS A 273 10.46 28.63 -15.61
N LEU A 274 10.31 28.53 -14.29
CA LEU A 274 9.38 29.37 -13.55
C LEU A 274 10.02 30.73 -13.27
N GLN A 275 9.24 31.80 -13.38
CA GLN A 275 9.70 33.17 -13.07
C GLN A 275 10.19 33.32 -11.63
N MET A 276 9.70 32.49 -10.71
CA MET A 276 10.08 32.52 -9.29
C MET A 276 11.46 31.94 -9.00
N TRP A 277 12.12 31.29 -9.98
CA TRP A 277 13.41 30.67 -9.71
C TRP A 277 14.53 31.72 -9.57
N PRO A 278 15.29 31.70 -8.46
CA PRO A 278 16.40 32.62 -8.30
C PRO A 278 17.45 32.37 -9.39
N HIS A 279 17.98 33.47 -9.93
CA HIS A 279 19.11 33.43 -10.84
C HIS A 279 20.38 33.11 -10.03
N THR A 280 21.09 32.05 -10.42
CA THR A 280 22.41 31.72 -9.85
C THR A 280 23.49 31.81 -10.92
N ILE A 281 24.75 31.91 -10.50
CA ILE A 281 25.92 32.08 -11.38
C ILE A 281 26.04 30.92 -12.39
N ASP A 282 25.62 29.71 -12.03
CA ASP A 282 25.67 28.50 -12.87
C ASP A 282 24.38 28.23 -13.66
N GLY A 283 23.40 29.15 -13.64
CA GLY A 283 22.07 28.95 -14.23
C GLY A 283 20.93 29.07 -13.22
N HIS A 284 19.79 28.44 -13.47
CA HIS A 284 18.64 28.52 -12.57
C HIS A 284 18.69 27.45 -11.48
N CYS A 285 18.38 27.84 -10.25
CA CYS A 285 18.19 26.91 -9.14
C CYS A 285 16.69 26.55 -9.03
N PRO A 286 16.26 25.31 -9.32
CA PRO A 286 14.86 24.94 -9.30
C PRO A 286 14.36 24.61 -7.87
N HIS A 287 14.83 25.35 -6.88
CA HIS A 287 14.26 25.38 -5.54
C HIS A 287 14.50 26.75 -4.90
N VAL A 288 13.54 27.20 -4.10
CA VAL A 288 13.62 28.43 -3.31
C VAL A 288 12.93 28.17 -1.98
N PHE A 289 13.47 28.74 -0.90
CA PHE A 289 12.81 28.76 0.40
C PHE A 289 12.15 30.13 0.57
N CYS A 290 10.81 30.16 0.61
CA CYS A 290 10.04 31.38 0.83
C CYS A 290 9.79 31.54 2.33
N HIS A 291 10.47 32.49 2.97
CA HIS A 291 10.20 32.83 4.36
C HIS A 291 8.82 33.49 4.48
N ILE A 292 7.98 32.98 5.38
CA ILE A 292 6.62 33.47 5.63
C ILE A 292 6.43 33.56 7.14
N GLU A 293 6.01 34.73 7.60
CA GLU A 293 5.65 34.96 8.99
C GLU A 293 4.12 34.87 9.12
N GLY A 294 3.66 34.01 10.02
CA GLY A 294 2.24 33.79 10.27
C GLY A 294 2.01 32.95 11.52
N ASP A 295 0.76 32.95 11.99
CA ASP A 295 0.36 32.23 13.19
C ASP A 295 -0.16 30.82 12.87
N GLU A 296 0.33 29.82 13.60
CA GLU A 296 -0.16 28.45 13.51
C GLU A 296 -1.49 28.31 14.25
N GLN A 297 -2.51 27.79 13.57
CA GLN A 297 -3.82 27.52 14.13
C GLN A 297 -4.05 26.02 14.25
N THR A 298 -4.75 25.59 15.32
CA THR A 298 -5.04 24.17 15.58
C THR A 298 -6.55 23.92 15.49
N LEU A 299 -6.93 22.85 14.78
CA LEU A 299 -8.32 22.42 14.72
C LEU A 299 -8.76 21.82 16.07
N THR A 300 -9.70 22.50 16.74
CA THR A 300 -10.29 22.09 18.02
C THR A 300 -11.38 21.04 17.87
N VAL A 301 -11.97 20.95 16.69
CA VAL A 301 -12.96 19.94 16.34
C VAL A 301 -12.58 19.31 15.02
N LYS A 302 -12.99 18.05 14.84
CA LYS A 302 -12.85 17.39 13.55
C LYS A 302 -13.73 18.07 12.51
N THR A 303 -13.13 18.49 11.40
CA THR A 303 -13.83 19.09 10.26
C THR A 303 -13.54 18.28 8.99
N GLU A 304 -14.16 18.63 7.87
CA GLU A 304 -13.79 18.07 6.56
C GLU A 304 -12.35 18.44 6.14
N ALA A 305 -11.83 19.56 6.67
CA ALA A 305 -10.49 20.08 6.37
C ALA A 305 -9.38 19.39 7.17
N GLY A 306 -9.68 18.72 8.27
CA GLY A 306 -8.66 18.05 9.07
C GLY A 306 -9.16 17.36 10.33
N ASN A 307 -8.29 16.53 10.90
CA ASN A 307 -8.56 15.90 12.19
C ASN A 307 -8.35 16.90 13.33
N GLU A 308 -8.98 16.62 14.47
CA GLU A 308 -8.68 17.31 15.73
C GLU A 308 -7.15 17.28 15.98
N GLN A 309 -6.60 18.41 16.46
CA GLN A 309 -5.15 18.64 16.63
C GLN A 309 -4.33 18.75 15.34
N SER A 310 -4.95 18.77 14.15
CA SER A 310 -4.23 19.16 12.92
C SER A 310 -3.98 20.66 12.93
N LYS A 311 -2.85 21.07 12.33
CA LYS A 311 -2.39 22.45 12.31
C LYS A 311 -2.37 23.02 10.90
N PHE A 312 -2.62 24.32 10.76
CA PHE A 312 -2.55 25.05 9.50
C PHE A 312 -2.09 26.50 9.73
N ASN A 313 -1.61 27.16 8.67
CA ASN A 313 -1.15 28.55 8.70
C ASN A 313 -1.73 29.32 7.50
N ASP A 314 -2.62 30.28 7.77
CA ASP A 314 -3.29 31.04 6.72
C ASP A 314 -2.34 31.93 5.91
N ALA A 315 -1.24 32.41 6.50
CA ALA A 315 -0.25 33.20 5.78
C ALA A 315 0.49 32.34 4.73
N GLU A 316 0.83 31.10 5.09
CA GLU A 316 1.40 30.12 4.16
C GLU A 316 0.43 29.80 3.02
N VAL A 317 -0.85 29.54 3.35
CA VAL A 317 -1.89 29.26 2.36
C VAL A 317 -2.03 30.42 1.36
N LYS A 318 -2.10 31.67 1.85
CA LYS A 318 -2.18 32.85 0.98
C LYS A 318 -0.97 32.94 0.05
N GLN A 319 0.24 32.76 0.56
CA GLN A 319 1.43 32.87 -0.28
C GLN A 319 1.49 31.76 -1.35
N VAL A 320 1.16 30.52 -0.98
CA VAL A 320 1.21 29.37 -1.90
C VAL A 320 0.11 29.48 -2.95
N VAL A 321 -1.15 29.62 -2.55
CA VAL A 321 -2.31 29.52 -3.45
C VAL A 321 -2.55 30.82 -4.21
N ILE A 322 -2.38 31.98 -3.57
CA ILE A 322 -2.77 33.27 -4.15
C ILE A 322 -1.60 33.91 -4.89
N ASN A 323 -0.39 33.87 -4.32
CA ASN A 323 0.73 34.65 -4.87
C ASN A 323 1.64 33.83 -5.79
N LEU A 324 1.95 32.57 -5.44
CA LEU A 324 2.86 31.74 -6.23
C LEU A 324 2.15 30.95 -7.34
N PHE A 325 0.88 30.58 -7.13
CA PHE A 325 0.08 29.84 -8.10
C PHE A 325 -1.32 30.47 -8.36
N PRO A 326 -1.41 31.78 -8.69
CA PRO A 326 -2.69 32.50 -8.83
C PRO A 326 -3.60 31.93 -9.93
N ASN A 327 -3.01 31.32 -10.95
CA ASN A 327 -3.72 30.66 -12.04
C ASN A 327 -3.44 29.15 -11.91
N ASN A 328 -4.37 28.39 -11.33
CA ASN A 328 -4.34 26.94 -11.13
C ASN A 328 -4.24 26.11 -12.44
N HIS A 329 -3.35 26.44 -13.36
CA HIS A 329 -3.10 25.69 -14.61
C HIS A 329 -2.01 24.62 -14.47
N TYR A 330 -1.39 24.48 -13.28
CA TYR A 330 -0.26 23.57 -13.05
C TYR A 330 -0.43 22.64 -11.84
N LEU A 331 -1.66 22.49 -11.30
CA LEU A 331 -2.02 21.47 -10.31
C LEU A 331 -2.95 20.42 -10.92
#